data_AF-A0A7X0DAU1-F1
#
_entry.id   AF-A0A7X0DAU1-F1
#
_cell.length_a   1.000
_cell.length_b   1.000
_cell.length_c   1.000
_cell.angle_alpha   90.00
_cell.angle_beta   90.00
_cell.angle_gamma   90.00
#
_symmetry.space_group_name_H-M   'P 1'
#
loop_
_entity.id
_entity.type
_entity.pdbx_description
1 polymer ?
#
loop_
_entity_poly.entity_id
_entity_poly.type
_entity_poly.pdbx_seq_one_letter_code
_entity_poly.pdbx_strand_id
1 'polypeptide(L)'
;MKDFPIRFVLTDEAITPSPRLAFIVYLLHQTKLDKRVNALRIPTVRREVHISHSDVIRSMMCLLATGKTDFDHIEAYYHDDIFSASMRIQHVPSSPTLR
;
A
#
# COMPACT_ATOMS: atom_id res chain seq x y z
N MET A 1 -14.82 3.20 10.87
CA MET A 1 -13.65 3.21 11.79
C MET A 1 -13.33 1.85 12.41
N LYS A 2 -14.28 0.93 12.64
CA LYS A 2 -14.03 -0.32 13.40
C LYS A 2 -13.03 -1.31 12.78
N ASP A 3 -12.76 -1.25 11.47
CA ASP A 3 -11.98 -2.30 10.79
C ASP A 3 -10.56 -1.88 10.38
N PHE A 4 -10.13 -0.63 10.66
CA PHE A 4 -8.76 -0.17 10.36
C PHE A 4 -7.88 -0.28 11.61
N PRO A 5 -6.72 -0.97 11.56
CA PRO A 5 -5.91 -1.26 12.75
C PRO A 5 -5.22 -0.01 13.33
N ILE A 6 -5.40 1.16 12.72
CA ILE A 6 -4.76 2.41 13.10
C ILE A 6 -5.85 3.42 13.47
N ARG A 7 -5.69 4.02 14.65
CA ARG A 7 -6.51 5.13 15.13
C ARG A 7 -5.81 6.44 14.82
N PHE A 8 -6.45 7.31 14.05
CA PHE A 8 -5.97 8.68 13.84
C PHE A 8 -6.42 9.57 15.01
N VAL A 9 -5.49 10.37 15.53
CA VAL A 9 -5.73 11.37 16.57
C VAL A 9 -5.05 12.66 16.11
N LEU A 10 -5.71 13.81 16.31
CA LEU A 10 -5.11 15.11 16.06
C LEU A 10 -4.06 15.38 17.13
N THR A 11 -2.86 15.78 16.72
CA THR A 11 -1.75 16.10 17.61
C THR A 11 -1.00 17.31 17.07
N ASP A 12 -0.39 18.09 17.96
CA ASP A 12 0.47 19.22 17.62
C ASP A 12 1.94 18.77 17.37
N GLU A 13 2.22 17.48 17.46
CA GLU A 13 3.54 16.90 17.19
C GLU A 13 3.83 16.78 15.69
N ALA A 14 5.09 17.03 15.31
CA ALA A 14 5.57 16.78 13.96
C ALA A 14 5.58 15.27 13.68
N ILE A 15 4.66 14.82 12.83
CA ILE A 15 4.48 13.39 12.57
C ILE A 15 5.53 12.89 11.55
N THR A 16 6.14 11.75 11.84
CA THR A 16 7.06 11.02 10.94
C THR A 16 6.36 10.59 9.63
N PRO A 17 7.07 10.08 8.60
CA PRO A 17 6.46 9.78 7.30
C PRO A 17 5.35 8.72 7.32
N SER A 18 5.41 7.75 8.25
CA SER A 18 4.56 6.55 8.25
C SER A 18 3.06 6.83 8.47
N PRO A 19 2.64 7.74 9.37
CA PRO A 19 1.22 8.07 9.53
C PRO A 19 0.58 8.75 8.33
N ARG A 20 1.34 9.51 7.52
CA ARG A 20 0.82 10.09 6.26
C ARG A 20 0.43 8.98 5.27
N LEU A 21 1.25 7.95 5.16
CA LEU A 21 0.96 6.78 4.32
C LEU A 21 -0.28 6.03 4.81
N ALA A 22 -0.37 5.80 6.13
CA ALA A 22 -1.55 5.19 6.73
C ALA A 22 -2.83 5.99 6.45
N PHE A 23 -2.76 7.32 6.45
CA PHE A 23 -3.90 8.19 6.17
C PHE A 23 -4.39 8.06 4.72
N ILE A 24 -3.48 8.04 3.75
CA ILE A 24 -3.81 7.82 2.33
C ILE A 24 -4.52 6.48 2.16
N VAL A 25 -3.96 5.41 2.73
CA VAL A 25 -4.55 4.06 2.67
C VAL A 25 -5.93 4.02 3.34
N TYR A 26 -6.09 4.71 4.47
CA TYR A 26 -7.38 4.82 5.14
C TYR A 26 -8.45 5.46 4.25
N LEU A 27 -8.14 6.57 3.58
CA LEU A 27 -9.06 7.22 2.66
C LEU A 27 -9.41 6.33 1.47
N LEU A 28 -8.43 5.64 0.89
CA LEU A 28 -8.64 4.71 -0.21
C LEU A 28 -9.52 3.52 0.19
N HIS A 29 -9.31 2.99 1.39
CA HIS A 29 -10.13 1.90 1.91
C HIS A 29 -11.62 2.28 1.97
N GLN A 30 -11.95 3.54 2.28
CA GLN A 30 -13.34 4.01 2.27
C GLN A 30 -14.00 3.96 0.88
N THR A 31 -13.21 4.04 -0.19
CA THR A 31 -13.72 3.96 -1.57
C THR A 31 -14.03 2.53 -2.03
N LYS A 32 -13.71 1.52 -1.21
CA LYS A 32 -13.80 0.08 -1.56
C LYS A 32 -12.96 -0.29 -2.79
N LEU A 33 -11.92 0.48 -3.09
CA LEU A 33 -11.05 0.26 -4.25
C LEU A 33 -10.46 -1.15 -4.27
N ASP A 34 -10.00 -1.66 -3.12
CA ASP A 34 -9.36 -2.98 -3.00
C ASP A 34 -10.26 -4.10 -3.53
N LYS A 35 -11.56 -4.05 -3.20
CA LYS A 35 -12.54 -5.04 -3.67
C LYS A 35 -12.67 -5.02 -5.19
N ARG A 36 -12.66 -3.82 -5.78
CA ARG A 36 -12.81 -3.63 -7.22
C ARG A 36 -11.55 -4.10 -7.95
N VAL A 37 -10.37 -3.70 -7.50
CA VAL A 37 -9.10 -4.04 -8.18
C VAL A 37 -8.75 -5.51 -8.02
N ASN A 38 -9.00 -6.12 -6.87
CA ASN A 38 -8.74 -7.56 -6.67
C ASN A 38 -9.73 -8.46 -7.43
N ALA A 39 -10.91 -7.96 -7.78
CA ALA A 39 -11.86 -8.69 -8.62
C ALA A 39 -11.52 -8.65 -10.12
N LEU A 40 -10.63 -7.74 -10.54
CA LEU A 40 -10.22 -7.65 -11.95
C LEU A 40 -9.47 -8.91 -12.36
N ARG A 41 -9.86 -9.49 -13.49
CA ARG A 41 -9.14 -10.57 -14.15
C ARG A 41 -8.44 -10.01 -15.37
N ILE A 42 -7.13 -10.09 -15.41
CA ILE A 42 -6.32 -9.63 -16.54
C ILE A 42 -6.20 -10.79 -17.53
N PRO A 43 -6.79 -10.71 -18.74
CA PRO A 43 -6.86 -11.84 -19.67
C PRO A 43 -5.49 -12.40 -20.07
N THR A 44 -4.46 -11.56 -20.03
CA THR A 44 -3.10 -11.88 -20.44
C THR A 44 -2.32 -12.63 -19.35
N VAL A 45 -2.77 -12.58 -18.09
CA VAL A 45 -2.08 -13.21 -16.96
C VAL A 45 -2.58 -14.64 -16.81
N ARG A 46 -1.76 -15.58 -17.30
CA ARG A 46 -2.07 -17.02 -17.28
C ARG A 46 -1.61 -17.74 -16.01
N ARG A 47 -0.87 -17.06 -15.13
CA ARG A 47 -0.31 -17.62 -13.90
C ARG A 47 -1.10 -17.18 -12.68
N GLU A 48 -1.06 -17.99 -11.63
CA GLU A 48 -1.57 -17.59 -10.32
C GLU A 48 -0.84 -16.33 -9.84
N VAL A 49 -1.62 -15.35 -9.42
CA VAL A 49 -1.10 -14.08 -8.91
C VAL A 49 -0.86 -14.27 -7.42
N HIS A 50 0.42 -14.31 -7.01
CA HIS A 50 0.80 -14.50 -5.61
C HIS A 50 0.67 -13.22 -4.76
N ILE A 51 0.59 -12.04 -5.38
CA ILE A 51 0.44 -10.74 -4.71
C ILE A 51 -0.87 -10.08 -5.15
N SER A 52 -1.67 -9.59 -4.21
CA SER A 52 -2.94 -8.96 -4.56
C SER A 52 -2.75 -7.67 -5.37
N HIS A 53 -3.66 -7.35 -6.29
CA HIS A 53 -3.61 -6.08 -7.03
C HIS A 53 -3.64 -4.87 -6.08
N SER A 54 -4.35 -4.97 -4.96
CA SER A 54 -4.34 -3.94 -3.92
C SER A 54 -2.98 -3.74 -3.29
N ASP A 55 -2.20 -4.81 -3.06
CA ASP A 55 -0.86 -4.71 -2.48
C ASP A 55 0.10 -3.96 -3.43
N VAL A 56 0.03 -4.26 -4.73
CA VAL A 56 0.78 -3.57 -5.78
C VAL A 56 0.41 -2.08 -5.84
N ILE A 57 -0.88 -1.77 -5.97
CA ILE A 57 -1.38 -0.39 -6.14
C ILE A 57 -1.05 0.47 -4.92
N ARG A 58 -1.23 -0.07 -3.71
CA ARG A 58 -0.91 0.66 -2.47
C ARG A 58 0.59 0.90 -2.35
N SER A 59 1.42 -0.10 -2.64
CA SER A 59 2.89 0.05 -2.64
C SER A 59 3.35 1.12 -3.62
N MET A 60 2.78 1.14 -4.83
CA MET A 60 3.01 2.20 -5.81
C MET A 60 2.62 3.59 -5.28
N MET A 61 1.45 3.71 -4.63
CA MET A 61 1.03 4.97 -4.03
C MET A 61 1.93 5.45 -2.91
N CYS A 62 2.57 4.55 -2.15
CA CYS A 62 3.60 4.97 -1.20
C CYS A 62 4.77 5.65 -1.92
N LEU A 63 5.31 5.03 -2.97
CA LEU A 63 6.42 5.61 -3.73
C LEU A 63 6.05 7.00 -4.27
N LEU A 64 4.86 7.12 -4.86
CA LEU A 64 4.34 8.41 -5.35
C LEU A 64 4.17 9.44 -4.22
N ALA A 65 3.56 9.06 -3.09
CA ALA A 65 3.33 9.97 -1.97
C ALA A 65 4.64 10.41 -1.27
N THR A 66 5.69 9.60 -1.36
CA THR A 66 7.02 9.91 -0.83
C THR A 66 7.94 10.59 -1.86
N GLY A 67 7.47 10.78 -3.09
CA GLY A 67 8.28 11.40 -4.17
C GLY A 67 9.40 10.49 -4.69
N LYS A 68 9.34 9.19 -4.40
CA LYS A 68 10.30 8.20 -4.88
C LYS A 68 9.89 7.77 -6.28
N THR A 69 10.69 8.12 -7.28
CA THR A 69 10.40 7.86 -8.70
C THR A 69 10.97 6.54 -9.20
N ASP A 70 11.90 5.94 -8.46
CA ASP A 70 12.50 4.64 -8.80
C ASP A 70 11.87 3.52 -7.98
N PHE A 71 11.36 2.50 -8.66
CA PHE A 71 10.71 1.33 -8.07
C PHE A 71 11.62 0.54 -7.12
N ASP A 72 12.94 0.62 -7.28
CA ASP A 72 13.90 -0.08 -6.43
C ASP A 72 13.83 0.40 -4.97
N HIS A 73 13.28 1.59 -4.72
CA HIS A 73 13.05 2.07 -3.35
C HIS A 73 12.00 1.27 -2.58
N ILE A 74 11.19 0.44 -3.24
CA ILE A 74 10.22 -0.42 -2.54
C ILE A 74 10.92 -1.49 -1.70
N GLU A 75 12.12 -1.90 -2.11
CA GLU A 75 12.82 -3.01 -1.48
C GLU A 75 13.28 -2.68 -0.05
N ALA A 76 13.45 -1.40 0.25
CA ALA A 76 13.72 -0.90 1.60
C ALA A 76 12.61 -1.25 2.60
N TYR A 77 11.40 -1.61 2.14
CA TYR A 77 10.25 -1.89 2.98
C TYR A 77 9.95 -3.38 3.19
N TYR A 78 10.74 -4.30 2.60
CA TYR A 78 10.45 -5.76 2.63
C TYR A 78 10.26 -6.36 4.03
N HIS A 79 10.99 -5.85 5.01
CA HIS A 79 10.95 -6.28 6.41
C HIS A 79 10.46 -5.16 7.34
N ASP A 80 9.79 -4.15 6.79
CA ASP A 80 9.19 -3.08 7.56
C ASP A 80 7.73 -3.44 7.88
N ASP A 81 7.54 -4.04 9.05
CA ASP A 81 6.22 -4.42 9.56
C ASP A 81 5.32 -3.19 9.79
N ILE A 82 5.89 -2.04 10.14
CA ILE A 82 5.16 -0.79 10.34
C ILE A 82 4.65 -0.29 9.00
N PHE A 83 5.46 -0.36 7.96
CA PHE A 83 5.05 -0.06 6.59
C PHE A 83 3.92 -0.97 6.15
N SER A 84 4.08 -2.28 6.31
CA SER A 84 3.07 -3.27 5.90
C SER A 84 1.74 -3.05 6.62
N ALA A 85 1.79 -2.76 7.93
CA ALA A 85 0.61 -2.41 8.73
C ALA A 85 -0.02 -1.08 8.29
N SER A 86 0.80 -0.04 8.04
CA SER A 86 0.34 1.29 7.60
C SER A 86 -0.32 1.24 6.24
N MET A 87 0.26 0.48 5.31
CA MET A 87 -0.26 0.27 3.96
C MET A 87 -1.35 -0.81 3.91
N ARG A 88 -1.55 -1.55 5.01
CA ARG A 88 -2.50 -2.65 5.15
C ARG A 88 -2.33 -3.71 4.04
N ILE A 89 -1.09 -3.95 3.65
CA ILE A 89 -0.71 -4.93 2.62
C ILE A 89 -0.22 -6.21 3.28
N GLN A 90 -0.35 -7.34 2.59
CA GLN A 90 0.18 -8.61 3.08
C GLN A 90 1.58 -8.89 2.52
N HIS A 91 1.84 -8.45 1.29
CA HIS A 91 3.11 -8.65 0.62
C HIS A 91 3.63 -7.33 0.08
N VAL A 92 4.90 -7.04 0.35
CA VAL A 92 5.63 -5.98 -0.34
C VAL A 92 6.03 -6.51 -1.73
N PRO A 93 5.57 -5.89 -2.82
CA PRO A 93 5.94 -6.30 -4.17
C PRO A 93 7.42 -6.01 -4.44
N SER A 94 8.03 -6.83 -5.29
CA SER A 94 9.38 -6.56 -5.79
C SER A 94 9.36 -5.38 -6.76
N SER A 95 10.52 -4.73 -6.96
CA SER A 95 10.65 -3.66 -7.97
C SER A 95 10.15 -4.10 -9.37
N PRO A 96 10.50 -5.30 -9.88
CA PRO A 96 9.95 -5.79 -11.15
C PRO A 96 8.43 -5.98 -11.16
N THR A 97 7.80 -6.22 -10.01
CA THR A 97 6.34 -6.39 -9.93
C THR A 97 5.60 -5.05 -10.06
N LEU A 98 6.27 -3.93 -9.73
CA LEU A 98 5.71 -2.58 -9.87
C LEU A 98 5.83 -2.00 -11.29
N ARG A 99 6.67 -2.59 -12.15
CA ARG A 99 6.90 -2.19 -13.55
C ARG A 99 5.89 -2.85 -14.48
#